data_AF-A0A0F9CX94-F1
#
_entry.id   AF-A0A0F9CX94-F1
#
_cell.length_a   1.000
_cell.length_b   1.000
_cell.length_c   1.000
_cell.angle_alpha   90.00
_cell.angle_beta   90.00
_cell.angle_gamma   90.00
#
_symmetry.space_group_name_H-M   'P 1'
#
loop_
_entity.id
_entity.type
_entity.pdbx_description
1 polymer ?
#
loop_
_entity_poly.entity_id
_entity_poly.type
_entity_poly.pdbx_seq_one_letter_code
_entity_poly.pdbx_strand_id
1 'polypeptide(L)'
;YTLWRLPLEMRRVNSAIASHSRGAAVDIKELRKKGAKLRASEKLPDNVVALVPRSSTPSKKGVYPHKNSKFTPEVTEFIIGAVRAGNYFTTAAALAGIHINTLYRWLGEGEDDEDSKYRQFYLDMQMAEAEAEVSIVLVVREAANIDYRAGLELLSRRFPDRWSSRNRTELTGQHGAPIELVVSYEDEADSGG
;
A
#
# COMPACT_ATOMS: atom_id res chain seq x y z
N TYR A 1 -24.94 26.76 -11.83
CA TYR A 1 -24.44 27.78 -10.88
C TYR A 1 -23.05 27.34 -10.38
N THR A 2 -22.04 27.34 -11.27
CA THR A 2 -21.05 28.41 -11.58
C THR A 2 -19.70 28.16 -10.90
N LEU A 3 -18.94 27.23 -11.48
CA LEU A 3 -17.51 26.95 -11.26
C LEU A 3 -16.59 28.02 -11.92
N TRP A 4 -16.91 29.30 -11.76
CA TRP A 4 -16.20 30.41 -12.45
C TRP A 4 -15.55 31.44 -11.51
N ARG A 5 -15.22 31.05 -10.28
CA ARG A 5 -14.61 31.97 -9.31
C ARG A 5 -13.41 31.41 -8.56
N LEU A 6 -12.52 30.72 -9.28
CA LEU A 6 -11.18 30.39 -8.76
C LEU A 6 -10.13 31.27 -9.45
N PRO A 7 -9.19 31.88 -8.70
CA PRO A 7 -8.12 32.72 -9.24
C PRO A 7 -7.26 32.02 -10.30
N LEU A 8 -6.80 32.78 -11.29
CA LEU A 8 -6.10 32.31 -12.49
C LEU A 8 -4.80 31.51 -12.22
N GLU A 9 -4.19 31.63 -11.04
CA GLU A 9 -2.99 30.86 -10.66
C GLU A 9 -3.25 29.37 -10.44
N MET A 10 -4.48 28.96 -10.08
CA MET A 10 -4.81 27.53 -9.94
C MET A 10 -5.15 26.83 -11.26
N ARG A 11 -5.22 27.56 -12.38
CA ARG A 11 -5.50 26.98 -13.72
C ARG A 11 -4.28 26.37 -14.40
N ARG A 12 -3.06 26.68 -13.94
CA ARG A 12 -1.83 26.15 -14.54
C ARG A 12 -1.42 24.77 -14.00
N VAL A 13 -1.77 24.44 -12.75
CA VAL A 13 -1.40 23.15 -12.15
C VAL A 13 -2.33 22.01 -12.59
N ASN A 14 -3.63 22.26 -12.78
CA ASN A 14 -4.59 21.22 -13.20
C ASN A 14 -4.55 20.89 -14.71
N SER A 15 -3.99 21.78 -15.54
CA SER A 15 -3.86 21.57 -16.99
C SER A 15 -2.78 20.52 -17.35
N ALA A 16 -1.70 20.46 -16.55
CA ALA A 16 -0.57 19.55 -16.81
C ALA A 16 -0.89 18.08 -16.45
N ILE A 17 -1.79 17.86 -15.49
CA ILE A 17 -2.21 16.52 -15.05
C ILE A 17 -3.34 15.98 -15.96
N ALA A 18 -4.22 16.85 -16.49
CA ALA A 18 -5.33 16.46 -17.36
C ALA A 18 -4.95 16.20 -18.84
N SER A 19 -3.74 16.55 -19.28
CA SER A 19 -3.27 16.29 -20.64
C SER A 19 -2.59 14.93 -20.81
N HIS A 20 -2.09 14.31 -19.74
CA HIS A 20 -1.42 13.00 -19.78
C HIS A 20 -2.38 11.80 -19.61
N SER A 21 -3.63 12.00 -19.18
CA SER A 21 -4.58 10.91 -18.93
C SER A 21 -5.44 10.49 -20.15
N ARG A 22 -5.27 11.12 -21.31
CA ARG A 22 -6.03 10.78 -22.54
C ARG A 22 -5.43 9.65 -23.39
N GLY A 23 -4.31 9.06 -22.97
CA GLY A 23 -3.55 8.10 -23.78
C GLY A 23 -3.59 6.62 -23.36
N ALA A 24 -4.24 6.24 -22.27
CA ALA A 24 -4.17 4.85 -21.77
C ALA A 24 -5.47 4.37 -21.12
N ALA A 25 -6.61 4.57 -21.77
CA ALA A 25 -7.79 3.75 -21.48
C ALA A 25 -7.58 2.39 -22.17
N VAL A 26 -6.86 1.49 -21.50
CA VAL A 26 -6.75 0.09 -21.93
C VAL A 26 -8.16 -0.53 -21.85
N ASP A 27 -8.75 -0.85 -23.00
CA ASP A 27 -10.11 -1.38 -23.10
C ASP A 27 -10.17 -2.83 -22.58
N ILE A 28 -10.58 -2.96 -21.32
CA ILE A 28 -10.67 -4.23 -20.57
C ILE A 28 -11.60 -5.25 -21.27
N LYS A 29 -12.55 -4.80 -22.12
CA LYS A 29 -13.40 -5.72 -22.89
C LYS A 29 -12.63 -6.43 -24.01
N GLU A 30 -11.59 -5.81 -24.57
CA GLU A 30 -10.79 -6.38 -25.64
C GLU A 30 -9.85 -7.50 -25.12
N LEU A 31 -9.30 -7.30 -23.91
CA LEU A 31 -8.46 -8.28 -23.22
C LEU A 31 -9.20 -9.56 -22.84
N ARG A 32 -10.52 -9.49 -22.58
CA ARG A 32 -11.35 -10.66 -22.26
C ARG A 32 -11.68 -11.53 -23.47
N LYS A 33 -11.64 -10.96 -24.69
CA LYS A 33 -12.03 -11.63 -25.94
C LYS A 33 -10.86 -12.34 -26.63
N LYS A 34 -9.64 -11.82 -26.46
CA LYS A 34 -8.40 -12.47 -26.90
C LYS A 34 -7.85 -13.25 -25.72
N GLY A 35 -7.90 -14.58 -25.76
CA GLY A 35 -7.32 -15.48 -24.73
C GLY A 35 -5.79 -15.32 -24.64
N ALA A 36 -5.33 -14.20 -24.09
CA ALA A 36 -3.94 -13.80 -24.04
C ALA A 36 -3.27 -14.53 -22.87
N LYS A 37 -2.54 -15.60 -23.20
CA LYS A 37 -1.49 -16.12 -22.32
C LYS A 37 -0.53 -14.97 -22.01
N LEU A 38 -0.44 -14.58 -20.74
CA LEU A 38 0.57 -13.64 -20.23
C LEU A 38 1.95 -14.13 -20.67
N ARG A 39 2.54 -13.50 -21.68
CA ARG A 39 3.92 -13.76 -22.08
C ARG A 39 4.81 -13.07 -21.06
N ALA A 40 5.72 -13.84 -20.47
CA ALA A 40 6.73 -13.43 -19.48
C ALA A 40 7.79 -12.45 -20.04
N SER A 41 7.41 -11.50 -20.90
CA SER A 41 8.31 -10.54 -21.54
C SER A 41 7.72 -9.13 -21.69
N GLU A 42 6.56 -8.83 -21.11
CA GLU A 42 6.05 -7.46 -21.06
C GLU A 42 6.77 -6.74 -19.91
N LYS A 43 7.84 -6.02 -20.28
CA LYS A 43 8.74 -5.31 -19.38
C LYS A 43 7.92 -4.52 -18.35
N LEU A 44 8.28 -4.68 -17.07
CA LEU A 44 7.74 -3.89 -15.97
C LEU A 44 7.73 -2.40 -16.37
N PRO A 45 6.66 -1.66 -16.05
CA PRO A 45 6.53 -0.27 -16.49
C PRO A 45 7.74 0.56 -16.05
N ASP A 46 8.16 1.52 -16.87
CA ASP A 46 9.44 2.22 -16.74
C ASP A 46 9.63 2.89 -15.37
N ASN A 47 8.54 3.22 -14.67
CA ASN A 47 8.55 3.74 -13.30
C ASN A 47 9.06 2.74 -12.24
N VAL A 48 8.89 1.43 -12.46
CA VAL A 48 9.43 0.36 -11.60
C VAL A 48 10.90 0.09 -11.92
N VAL A 49 11.27 0.19 -13.21
CA VAL A 49 12.64 -0.03 -13.68
C VAL A 49 13.58 1.14 -13.31
N ALA A 50 13.05 2.36 -13.18
CA ALA A 50 13.81 3.55 -12.79
C ALA A 50 14.26 3.54 -11.31
N LEU A 51 13.57 2.78 -10.45
CA LEU A 51 13.85 2.68 -9.02
C LEU A 51 14.80 1.52 -8.67
N VAL A 52 15.55 0.94 -9.60
CA VAL A 52 16.55 -0.09 -9.29
C VAL A 52 17.94 0.42 -9.67
N PRO A 53 18.88 0.63 -8.74
CA PRO A 53 20.24 0.98 -9.11
C PRO A 53 20.85 -0.18 -9.90
N ARG A 54 21.14 0.08 -11.18
CA ARG A 54 21.49 -0.88 -12.25
C ARG A 54 22.82 -1.64 -12.06
N SER A 55 23.39 -1.69 -10.85
CA SER A 55 24.72 -2.24 -10.56
C SER A 55 24.78 -3.39 -9.54
N SER A 56 23.64 -3.97 -9.13
CA SER A 56 23.61 -5.13 -8.22
C SER A 56 23.78 -6.47 -8.95
N THR A 57 24.96 -6.77 -9.48
CA THR A 57 25.27 -8.15 -9.86
C THR A 57 25.25 -9.04 -8.60
N PRO A 58 24.51 -10.16 -8.59
CA PRO A 58 24.42 -11.03 -7.42
C PRO A 58 25.78 -11.69 -7.14
N SER A 59 26.23 -11.61 -5.89
CA SER A 59 27.49 -12.21 -5.42
C SER A 59 27.42 -13.75 -5.43
N LYS A 60 28.55 -14.40 -5.66
CA LYS A 60 28.74 -15.86 -5.83
C LYS A 60 28.29 -16.76 -4.65
N LYS A 61 27.72 -16.22 -3.57
CA LYS A 61 27.37 -16.96 -2.34
C LYS A 61 25.87 -16.97 -1.97
N GLY A 62 24.97 -16.56 -2.85
CA GLY A 62 23.52 -16.57 -2.55
C GLY A 62 23.08 -15.59 -1.44
N VAL A 63 24.02 -14.80 -0.92
CA VAL A 63 23.77 -13.70 0.02
C VAL A 63 23.87 -12.43 -0.81
N TYR A 64 22.78 -11.68 -0.92
CA TYR A 64 22.83 -10.33 -1.48
C TYR A 64 23.84 -9.54 -0.64
N PRO A 65 24.93 -9.03 -1.23
CA PRO A 65 25.88 -8.24 -0.48
C PRO A 65 25.15 -7.03 0.08
N HIS A 66 25.02 -6.93 1.40
CA HIS A 66 24.59 -5.70 2.09
C HIS A 66 25.73 -4.67 1.99
N LYS A 67 26.02 -4.24 0.77
CA LYS A 67 27.14 -3.35 0.45
C LYS A 67 26.96 -1.96 1.07
N ASN A 68 25.72 -1.60 1.43
CA ASN A 68 25.33 -0.24 1.83
C ASN A 68 24.68 -0.17 3.22
N SER A 69 25.27 -0.78 4.27
CA SER A 69 24.78 -0.59 5.65
C SER A 69 25.04 0.81 6.24
N LYS A 70 25.56 1.74 5.43
CA LYS A 70 25.92 3.09 5.84
C LYS A 70 24.75 4.03 5.58
N PHE A 71 24.54 4.95 6.51
CA PHE A 71 23.58 6.03 6.33
C PHE A 71 24.19 7.09 5.41
N THR A 72 23.76 7.11 4.15
CA THR A 72 24.18 8.09 3.14
C THR A 72 22.96 8.76 2.52
N PRO A 73 23.06 10.02 2.08
CA PRO A 73 21.94 10.74 1.44
C PRO A 73 21.36 9.97 0.24
N GLU A 74 22.20 9.35 -0.58
CA GLU A 74 21.78 8.56 -1.74
C GLU A 74 20.88 7.37 -1.37
N VAL A 75 21.24 6.65 -0.29
CA VAL A 75 20.46 5.49 0.19
C VAL A 75 19.15 5.96 0.81
N THR A 76 19.17 7.06 1.57
CA THR A 76 17.97 7.60 2.22
C THR A 76 16.97 8.13 1.20
N GLU A 77 17.42 8.93 0.23
CA GLU A 77 16.56 9.48 -0.83
C GLU A 77 15.91 8.37 -1.65
N PHE A 78 16.68 7.32 -1.95
CA PHE A 78 16.18 6.15 -2.65
C PHE A 78 15.08 5.42 -1.87
N ILE A 79 15.29 5.17 -0.57
CA ILE A 79 14.30 4.50 0.29
C ILE A 79 13.02 5.36 0.37
N ILE A 80 13.16 6.67 0.62
CA ILE A 80 12.04 7.62 0.65
C ILE A 80 11.27 7.56 -0.68
N GLY A 81 11.96 7.58 -1.82
CA GLY A 81 11.35 7.47 -3.14
C GLY A 81 10.58 6.15 -3.34
N ALA A 82 11.13 5.03 -2.89
CA ALA A 82 10.48 3.73 -2.97
C ALA A 82 9.21 3.66 -2.10
N VAL A 83 9.26 4.22 -0.88
CA VAL A 83 8.09 4.30 0.03
C VAL A 83 7.02 5.22 -0.53
N ARG A 84 7.40 6.40 -1.04
CA ARG A 84 6.50 7.35 -1.71
C ARG A 84 5.77 6.72 -2.90
N ALA A 85 6.40 5.77 -3.59
CA ALA A 85 5.78 4.99 -4.65
C ALA A 85 4.77 3.92 -4.16
N GLY A 86 4.56 3.80 -2.85
CA GLY A 86 3.62 2.86 -2.23
C GLY A 86 4.22 1.49 -1.87
N ASN A 87 5.54 1.36 -1.81
CA ASN A 87 6.17 0.11 -1.38
C ASN A 87 6.27 0.01 0.15
N TYR A 88 6.15 -1.21 0.66
CA TYR A 88 6.47 -1.53 2.06
C TYR A 88 7.94 -1.25 2.39
N PHE A 89 8.24 -0.94 3.66
CA PHE A 89 9.59 -0.66 4.13
C PHE A 89 10.56 -1.82 3.90
N THR A 90 10.08 -3.07 4.02
CA THR A 90 10.84 -4.29 3.71
C THR A 90 11.32 -4.30 2.26
N THR A 91 10.42 -3.98 1.33
CA THR A 91 10.72 -3.89 -0.10
C THR A 91 11.66 -2.73 -0.39
N ALA A 92 11.41 -1.55 0.18
CA ALA A 92 12.26 -0.37 0.00
C ALA A 92 13.69 -0.62 0.51
N ALA A 93 13.83 -1.26 1.68
CA ALA A 93 15.13 -1.65 2.25
C ALA A 93 15.86 -2.66 1.36
N ALA A 94 15.16 -3.69 0.88
CA ALA A 94 15.73 -4.71 -0.01
C ALA A 94 16.22 -4.10 -1.34
N LEU A 95 15.43 -3.19 -1.94
CA LEU A 95 15.80 -2.47 -3.15
C LEU A 95 17.02 -1.57 -2.94
N ALA A 96 17.14 -0.96 -1.76
CA ALA A 96 18.28 -0.12 -1.38
C ALA A 96 19.53 -0.94 -1.02
N GLY A 97 19.42 -2.27 -0.94
CA GLY A 97 20.50 -3.17 -0.57
C GLY A 97 20.85 -3.13 0.93
N ILE A 98 19.91 -2.72 1.78
CA ILE A 98 20.10 -2.67 3.24
C ILE A 98 19.26 -3.74 3.93
N HIS A 99 19.73 -4.21 5.08
CA HIS A 99 18.93 -5.10 5.92
C HIS A 99 17.80 -4.31 6.59
N ILE A 100 16.62 -4.90 6.69
CA ILE A 100 15.44 -4.24 7.26
C ILE A 100 15.67 -3.76 8.70
N ASN A 101 16.35 -4.55 9.53
CA ASN A 101 16.72 -4.14 10.90
C ASN A 101 17.58 -2.87 10.93
N THR A 102 18.40 -2.62 9.91
CA THR A 102 19.20 -1.39 9.81
C THR A 102 18.28 -0.18 9.59
N LEU A 103 17.28 -0.32 8.73
CA LEU A 103 16.28 0.72 8.50
C LEU A 103 15.49 1.00 9.78
N TYR A 104 14.98 -0.04 10.46
CA TYR A 104 14.22 0.15 11.70
C TYR A 104 15.06 0.77 12.81
N ARG A 105 16.34 0.44 12.92
CA ARG A 105 17.23 1.12 13.88
C ARG A 105 17.33 2.61 13.58
N TRP A 106 17.53 3.01 12.33
CA TRP A 106 17.58 4.44 11.95
C TRP A 106 16.26 5.14 12.23
N LEU A 107 15.13 4.49 11.95
CA LEU A 107 13.81 5.06 12.22
C LEU A 107 13.57 5.21 13.72
N GLY A 108 13.88 4.19 14.53
CA GLY A 108 13.76 4.26 15.99
C GLY A 108 14.64 5.36 16.59
N GLU A 109 15.91 5.45 16.18
CA GLU A 109 16.80 6.53 16.64
C GLU A 109 16.36 7.93 16.17
N GLY A 110 15.61 8.07 15.08
CA GLY A 110 15.05 9.36 14.63
C GLY A 110 13.69 9.70 15.25
N GLU A 111 12.99 8.69 15.76
CA GLU A 111 11.75 8.83 16.51
C GLU A 111 12.04 9.26 17.95
N ASP A 112 12.98 8.57 18.61
CA ASP A 112 13.28 8.72 20.03
C ASP A 112 14.04 10.01 20.36
N ASP A 113 14.89 10.49 19.44
CA ASP A 113 15.79 11.63 19.67
C ASP A 113 15.63 12.70 18.57
N GLU A 114 15.24 13.91 18.97
CA GLU A 114 15.04 15.04 18.06
C GLU A 114 16.35 15.62 17.51
N ASP A 115 17.46 15.47 18.25
CA ASP A 115 18.79 15.93 17.84
C ASP A 115 19.57 14.87 17.05
N SER A 116 18.98 13.68 16.88
CA SER A 116 19.54 12.58 16.11
C SER A 116 19.76 12.96 14.65
N LYS A 117 20.88 12.51 14.08
CA LYS A 117 21.14 12.64 12.63
C LYS A 117 20.10 11.90 11.76
N TYR A 118 19.30 11.03 12.36
CA TYR A 118 18.23 10.28 11.69
C TYR A 118 16.87 10.99 11.75
N ARG A 119 16.73 12.07 12.52
CA ARG A 119 15.45 12.77 12.74
C ARG A 119 14.79 13.21 11.44
N GLN A 120 15.53 13.92 10.58
CA GLN A 120 14.99 14.40 9.32
C GLN A 120 14.56 13.24 8.42
N PHE A 121 15.36 12.17 8.36
CA PHE A 121 15.02 10.97 7.59
C PHE A 121 13.74 10.29 8.08
N TYR A 122 13.53 10.21 9.39
CA TYR A 122 12.29 9.68 9.98
C TYR A 122 11.06 10.53 9.61
N LEU A 123 11.17 11.86 9.70
CA LEU A 123 10.09 12.76 9.30
C LEU A 123 9.77 12.65 7.80
N ASP A 124 10.80 12.59 6.96
CA ASP A 124 10.64 12.43 5.51
C ASP A 124 10.00 11.08 5.15
N MET A 125 10.31 10.02 5.92
CA MET A 125 9.70 8.70 5.76
C MET A 125 8.21 8.71 6.11
N GLN A 126 7.81 9.36 7.21
CA GLN A 126 6.39 9.54 7.54
C GLN A 126 5.65 10.33 6.47
N MET A 127 6.26 11.40 5.96
CA MET A 127 5.68 12.22 4.91
C MET A 127 5.53 11.41 3.60
N ALA A 128 6.52 10.60 3.24
CA ALA A 128 6.46 9.72 2.08
C ALA A 128 5.36 8.65 2.19
N GLU A 129 5.15 8.08 3.38
CA GLU A 129 4.06 7.13 3.63
C GLU A 129 2.68 7.80 3.49
N ALA A 130 2.52 9.00 4.07
CA ALA A 130 1.29 9.78 3.92
C ALA A 130 1.02 10.15 2.45
N GLU A 131 2.05 10.55 1.69
CA GLU A 131 1.93 10.84 0.26
C GLU A 131 1.53 9.60 -0.54
N ALA A 132 2.10 8.44 -0.22
CA ALA A 132 1.74 7.17 -0.85
C ALA A 132 0.27 6.83 -0.60
N GLU A 133 -0.21 6.96 0.64
CA GLU A 133 -1.62 6.73 0.97
C GLU A 133 -2.53 7.67 0.19
N VAL A 134 -2.24 8.97 0.18
CA VAL A 134 -3.02 9.97 -0.58
C VAL A 134 -3.06 9.62 -2.07
N SER A 135 -1.94 9.18 -2.64
CA SER A 135 -1.88 8.80 -4.06
C SER A 135 -2.85 7.66 -4.39
N ILE A 136 -2.93 6.63 -3.55
CA ILE A 136 -3.84 5.50 -3.73
C ILE A 136 -5.28 5.92 -3.48
N VAL A 137 -5.54 6.76 -2.48
CA VAL A 137 -6.88 7.31 -2.23
C VAL A 137 -7.40 8.08 -3.45
N LEU A 138 -6.55 8.87 -4.11
CA LEU A 138 -6.92 9.58 -5.33
C LEU A 138 -7.27 8.62 -6.47
N VAL A 139 -6.50 7.54 -6.65
CA VAL A 139 -6.81 6.49 -7.64
C VAL A 139 -8.16 5.85 -7.36
N VAL A 140 -8.45 5.50 -6.10
CA VAL A 140 -9.73 4.91 -5.70
C VAL A 140 -10.89 5.89 -5.93
N ARG A 141 -10.69 7.17 -5.62
CA ARG A 141 -11.70 8.22 -5.87
C ARG A 141 -11.97 8.41 -7.36
N GLU A 142 -10.95 8.35 -8.20
CA GLU A 142 -11.13 8.43 -9.65
C GLU A 142 -11.83 7.18 -10.19
N ALA A 143 -11.45 6.00 -9.71
CA ALA A 143 -12.15 4.76 -10.05
C ALA A 143 -13.64 4.81 -9.65
N ALA A 144 -13.98 5.48 -8.54
CA ALA A 144 -15.36 5.67 -8.09
C ALA A 144 -16.21 6.51 -9.06
N ASN A 145 -15.60 7.37 -9.88
CA ASN A 145 -16.30 8.11 -10.94
C ASN A 145 -16.75 7.19 -12.09
N ILE A 146 -16.07 6.04 -12.26
CA ILE A 146 -16.32 5.08 -13.34
C ILE A 146 -17.15 3.88 -12.83
N ASP A 147 -16.76 3.30 -11.70
CA ASP A 147 -17.48 2.22 -11.01
C ASP A 147 -17.77 2.63 -9.57
N TYR A 148 -19.06 2.87 -9.28
CA TYR A 148 -19.53 3.27 -7.95
C TYR A 148 -19.10 2.31 -6.84
N ARG A 149 -18.83 1.03 -7.16
CA ARG A 149 -18.38 0.03 -6.17
C ARG A 149 -17.06 0.41 -5.52
N ALA A 150 -16.13 1.04 -6.23
CA ALA A 150 -14.89 1.52 -5.66
C ALA A 150 -15.14 2.58 -4.56
N GLY A 151 -16.12 3.46 -4.79
CA GLY A 151 -16.55 4.44 -3.79
C GLY A 151 -17.26 3.81 -2.60
N LEU A 152 -18.16 2.85 -2.84
CA LEU A 152 -18.82 2.10 -1.76
C LEU A 152 -17.82 1.34 -0.90
N GLU A 153 -16.80 0.74 -1.52
CA GLU A 153 -15.77 -0.03 -0.82
C GLU A 153 -14.85 0.85 0.03
N LEU A 154 -14.52 2.05 -0.45
CA LEU A 154 -13.79 3.04 0.36
C LEU A 154 -14.63 3.49 1.56
N LEU A 155 -15.92 3.76 1.34
CA LEU A 155 -16.85 4.20 2.38
C LEU A 155 -17.12 3.11 3.42
N SER A 156 -17.25 1.85 2.99
CA SER A 156 -17.49 0.70 3.88
C SER A 156 -16.32 0.48 4.84
N ARG A 157 -15.09 0.68 4.39
CA ARG A 157 -13.89 0.59 5.24
C ARG A 157 -13.71 1.79 6.17
N ARG A 158 -13.95 3.01 5.68
CA ARG A 158 -13.76 4.24 6.46
C ARG A 158 -14.87 4.50 7.48
N PHE A 159 -16.10 4.06 7.16
CA PHE A 159 -17.30 4.31 7.95
C PHE A 159 -18.17 3.05 8.04
N PRO A 160 -17.67 1.95 8.64
CA PRO A 160 -18.33 0.65 8.64
C PRO A 160 -19.73 0.70 9.25
N ASP A 161 -19.96 1.45 10.33
CA ASP A 161 -21.29 1.54 10.96
C ASP A 161 -22.39 2.06 10.02
N ARG A 162 -22.02 2.95 9.09
CA ARG A 162 -22.95 3.60 8.16
C ARG A 162 -23.01 2.91 6.80
N TRP A 163 -21.90 2.32 6.35
CA TRP A 163 -21.73 1.87 4.96
C TRP A 163 -21.33 0.39 4.82
N SER A 164 -21.14 -0.34 5.92
CA SER A 164 -20.91 -1.79 5.85
C SER A 164 -22.13 -2.50 5.25
N SER A 165 -21.86 -3.54 4.46
CA SER A 165 -22.91 -4.43 4.01
C SER A 165 -23.49 -5.15 5.22
N ARG A 166 -24.76 -4.88 5.54
CA ARG A 166 -25.46 -5.59 6.60
C ARG A 166 -25.83 -6.98 6.10
N ASN A 167 -25.07 -7.98 6.49
CA ASN A 167 -25.47 -9.37 6.31
C ASN A 167 -26.44 -9.74 7.44
N ARG A 168 -27.69 -10.00 7.08
CA ARG A 168 -28.63 -10.67 7.97
C ARG A 168 -28.42 -12.17 7.81
N THR A 169 -27.74 -12.77 8.78
CA THR A 169 -27.56 -14.22 8.84
C THR A 169 -28.58 -14.81 9.81
N GLU A 170 -29.42 -15.71 9.31
CA GLU A 170 -30.33 -16.50 10.14
C GLU A 170 -29.61 -17.77 10.58
N LEU A 171 -29.50 -17.97 11.89
CA LEU A 171 -28.89 -19.16 12.47
C LEU A 171 -30.00 -20.14 12.85
N THR A 172 -30.02 -21.30 12.20
CA THR A 172 -30.95 -22.39 12.49
C THR A 172 -30.20 -23.71 12.56
N GLY A 173 -30.72 -24.63 13.36
CA GLY A 173 -30.31 -26.02 13.40
C GLY A 173 -30.74 -26.77 12.13
N GLN A 174 -30.46 -28.07 12.11
CA GLN A 174 -30.75 -28.91 10.96
C GLN A 174 -32.24 -28.80 10.56
N HIS A 175 -32.51 -28.57 9.27
CA HIS A 175 -33.86 -28.40 8.74
C HIS A 175 -34.68 -27.24 9.35
N GLY A 176 -34.02 -26.19 9.84
CA GLY A 176 -34.72 -25.07 10.48
C GLY A 176 -35.08 -25.33 11.94
N ALA A 177 -34.60 -26.44 12.52
CA ALA A 177 -34.77 -26.74 13.93
C ALA A 177 -34.06 -25.72 14.83
N PRO A 178 -34.39 -25.67 16.13
CA PRO A 178 -33.59 -24.93 17.10
C PRO A 178 -32.12 -25.36 17.10
N ILE A 179 -31.22 -24.44 17.46
CA ILE A 179 -29.80 -24.75 17.62
C ILE A 179 -29.62 -25.57 18.90
N GLU A 180 -29.09 -26.79 18.79
CA GLU A 180 -28.76 -27.62 19.95
C GLU A 180 -27.38 -27.24 20.49
N LEU A 181 -27.33 -26.77 21.75
CA LEU A 181 -26.10 -26.47 22.48
C LEU A 181 -25.89 -27.55 23.55
N VAL A 182 -24.84 -28.36 23.40
CA VAL A 182 -24.39 -29.29 24.43
C VAL A 182 -23.26 -28.63 25.21
N VAL A 183 -23.51 -28.33 26.49
CA VAL A 183 -22.49 -27.79 27.40
C VAL A 183 -22.13 -28.88 28.41
N SER A 184 -20.90 -29.37 28.36
CA SER A 184 -20.36 -30.31 29.35
C SER A 184 -19.51 -29.56 30.36
N TYR A 185 -19.79 -29.77 31.65
CA TYR A 185 -18.96 -29.32 32.75
C TYR A 185 -18.20 -30.52 33.31
N GLU A 186 -16.87 -30.43 33.34
CA GLU A 186 -16.04 -31.34 34.14
C GLU A 186 -16.01 -30.76 35.56
N ASP A 187 -16.77 -31.34 36.48
CA ASP A 187 -16.57 -31.08 37.90
C ASP A 187 -15.24 -31.73 38.30
N GLU A 188 -14.20 -30.92 38.51
CA GLU A 188 -13.05 -31.34 39.32
C GLU A 188 -13.56 -31.53 40.75
N ALA A 189 -14.07 -32.73 41.03
CA ALA A 189 -14.35 -33.16 42.37
C ALA A 189 -13.02 -33.21 43.13
N ASP A 190 -12.88 -32.26 44.06
CA ASP A 190 -11.93 -32.23 45.17
C ASP A 190 -11.78 -33.62 45.78
N SER A 191 -10.75 -34.36 45.34
CA SER A 191 -10.34 -35.63 45.94
C SER A 191 -9.52 -35.32 47.19
N GLY A 192 -10.19 -34.80 48.22
CA GLY A 192 -9.69 -34.80 49.58
C GLY A 192 -9.79 -36.22 50.16
N GLY A 193 -8.63 -36.84 50.39
CA GLY A 193 -8.48 -38.14 51.06
C GLY A 193 -7.02 -38.46 51.30
#